data_AF-A0A8S1D038-F1
#
_entry.id   AF-A0A8S1D038-F1
#
_cell.length_a   1.000
_cell.length_b   1.000
_cell.length_c   1.000
_cell.angle_alpha   90.00
_cell.angle_beta   90.00
_cell.angle_gamma   90.00
#
_symmetry.space_group_name_H-M   'P 1'
#
loop_
_entity.id
_entity.type
_entity.pdbx_description
1 polymer ?
#
loop_
_entity_poly.entity_id
_entity_poly.type
_entity_poly.pdbx_seq_one_letter_code
_entity_poly.pdbx_strand_id
1 'polypeptide(L)'
;YLALHKAGKMNLPPPQLYEFNDFTQFDSLQALADAAHNRHFCSDSCFLPVRFLLKDGAVIIMPGDSNYVVDPDEKDVLMKDVTIEDFRKQAVKHHRFEILGKGRVNFVKKL
;
A
#
# COMPACT_ATOMS: atom_id res chain seq x y z
N TYR A 1 12.63 -7.32 -12.06
CA TYR A 1 12.53 -5.92 -11.61
C TYR A 1 12.49 -5.77 -10.08
N LEU A 2 11.48 -6.30 -9.37
CA LEU A 2 11.40 -6.18 -7.90
C LEU A 2 12.66 -6.68 -7.14
N ALA A 3 13.23 -7.82 -7.54
CA ALA A 3 14.47 -8.32 -6.93
C ALA A 3 15.66 -7.37 -7.12
N LEU A 4 15.77 -6.75 -8.30
CA LEU A 4 16.81 -5.76 -8.59
C LEU A 4 16.61 -4.48 -7.78
N HIS A 5 15.35 -4.08 -7.57
CA HIS A 5 15.01 -2.93 -6.73
C HIS A 5 15.34 -3.17 -5.26
N LYS A 6 14.97 -4.33 -4.71
CA LYS A 6 15.32 -4.74 -3.34
C LYS A 6 16.84 -4.83 -3.13
N ALA A 7 17.59 -5.20 -4.17
CA ALA A 7 19.05 -5.25 -4.15
C ALA A 7 19.72 -3.88 -4.34
N GLY A 8 18.96 -2.77 -4.47
CA GLY A 8 19.51 -1.43 -4.71
C GLY A 8 20.15 -1.24 -6.08
N LYS A 9 19.97 -2.19 -7.01
CA LYS A 9 20.55 -2.16 -8.36
C LYS A 9 19.69 -1.40 -9.36
N MET A 10 18.46 -1.05 -8.98
CA MET A 10 17.50 -0.32 -9.79
C MET A 10 16.56 0.46 -8.87
N ASN A 11 16.20 1.68 -9.25
CA ASN A 11 15.15 2.41 -8.55
C ASN A 11 13.80 2.24 -9.25
N LEU A 12 12.77 1.85 -8.51
CA LEU A 12 11.38 1.82 -8.96
C LEU A 12 10.64 2.91 -8.18
N PRO A 13 10.44 4.10 -8.76
CA PRO A 13 9.64 5.14 -8.11
C PRO A 13 8.16 4.71 -7.98
N PRO A 14 7.39 5.33 -7.08
CA PRO A 14 5.93 5.30 -7.17
C PRO A 14 5.47 5.91 -8.52
N PRO A 15 4.44 5.35 -9.20
CA PRO A 15 3.62 4.20 -8.82
C PRO A 15 4.19 2.84 -9.27
N GLN A 16 5.33 2.77 -9.98
CA GLN A 16 5.86 1.54 -10.56
C GLN A 16 6.12 0.44 -9.52
N LEU A 17 6.67 0.82 -8.35
CA LEU A 17 6.88 -0.14 -7.26
C LEU A 17 5.57 -0.76 -6.77
N TYR A 18 4.50 0.03 -6.73
CA TYR A 18 3.18 -0.45 -6.32
C TYR A 18 2.62 -1.44 -7.35
N GLU A 19 2.53 -1.03 -8.62
CA GLU A 19 1.97 -1.87 -9.67
C GLU A 19 2.74 -3.20 -9.80
N PHE A 20 4.08 -3.16 -9.73
CA PHE A 20 4.86 -4.40 -9.79
C PHE A 20 4.62 -5.33 -8.61
N ASN A 21 4.46 -4.82 -7.39
CA ASN A 21 4.12 -5.67 -6.23
C ASN A 21 2.67 -6.15 -6.28
N ASP A 22 1.75 -5.36 -6.84
CA ASP A 22 0.35 -5.74 -7.00
C ASP A 22 0.22 -6.88 -8.03
N PHE A 23 0.96 -6.79 -9.13
CA PHE A 23 0.98 -7.83 -10.16
C PHE A 23 1.49 -9.18 -9.66
N THR A 24 2.34 -9.22 -8.62
CA THR A 24 2.78 -10.51 -8.05
C THR A 24 1.68 -11.23 -7.26
N GLN A 25 0.52 -10.62 -7.06
CA GLN A 25 -0.62 -11.22 -6.35
C GLN A 25 -1.53 -12.02 -7.27
N PHE A 26 -1.31 -11.96 -8.59
CA PHE A 26 -2.11 -12.68 -9.58
C PHE A 26 -1.35 -13.90 -10.09
N ASP A 27 -1.99 -15.07 -10.04
CA ASP A 27 -1.40 -16.32 -10.51
C ASP A 27 -1.53 -16.51 -12.04
N SER A 28 -2.31 -15.65 -12.71
CA SER A 28 -2.50 -15.70 -14.17
C SER A 28 -2.80 -14.34 -14.78
N LEU A 29 -2.50 -14.22 -16.08
CA LEU A 29 -2.87 -13.05 -16.88
C LEU A 29 -4.39 -12.85 -16.95
N GLN A 30 -5.18 -13.93 -16.94
CA GLN A 30 -6.63 -13.83 -16.93
C GLN A 30 -7.14 -13.20 -15.62
N ALA A 31 -6.63 -13.66 -14.47
CA ALA A 31 -7.00 -13.08 -13.17
C ALA A 31 -6.64 -11.58 -13.09
N LEU A 32 -5.49 -11.19 -13.65
CA LEU A 32 -5.11 -9.79 -13.75
C LEU A 32 -6.07 -8.99 -14.65
N ALA A 33 -6.44 -9.55 -15.81
CA ALA A 33 -7.37 -8.92 -16.74
C ALA A 33 -8.77 -8.74 -16.12
N ASP A 34 -9.28 -9.76 -15.44
CA ASP A 34 -10.57 -9.72 -14.75
C ASP A 34 -10.56 -8.67 -13.63
N ALA A 35 -9.47 -8.60 -12.86
CA ALA A 35 -9.31 -7.59 -11.81
C ALA A 35 -9.24 -6.16 -12.38
N ALA A 36 -8.53 -5.96 -13.50
CA ALA A 36 -8.47 -4.68 -14.19
C ALA A 36 -9.85 -4.27 -14.75
N HIS A 37 -10.60 -5.23 -15.31
CA HIS A 37 -11.96 -5.01 -15.79
C HIS A 37 -12.89 -4.61 -14.65
N ASN A 38 -12.88 -5.32 -13.53
CA ASN A 38 -13.68 -4.99 -12.36
C ASN A 38 -13.33 -3.60 -11.78
N ARG A 39 -12.03 -3.26 -11.74
CA ARG A 39 -11.58 -1.94 -11.26
C ARG A 39 -12.08 -0.79 -12.15
N HIS A 40 -12.25 -1.01 -13.45
CA HIS A 40 -12.76 0.01 -14.38
C HIS A 40 -14.20 0.48 -14.03
N PHE A 41 -15.02 -0.38 -13.42
CA PHE A 41 -16.40 -0.05 -13.06
C PHE A 41 -16.56 0.63 -11.69
N CYS A 42 -15.50 0.73 -10.89
CA CYS A 42 -15.51 1.50 -9.64
C CYS A 42 -15.29 2.98 -9.97
N SER A 43 -16.37 3.72 -10.26
CA SER A 43 -16.28 5.08 -10.81
C SER A 43 -15.68 6.14 -9.89
N ASP A 44 -15.72 6.00 -8.55
CA ASP A 44 -15.38 7.13 -7.65
C ASP A 44 -14.65 6.73 -6.35
N SER A 45 -14.02 5.56 -6.32
CA SER A 45 -13.36 5.09 -5.09
C SER A 45 -11.98 5.73 -4.93
N CYS A 46 -11.91 6.79 -4.12
CA CYS A 46 -10.72 7.46 -3.59
C CYS A 46 -9.41 6.69 -3.87
N PHE A 47 -8.60 7.13 -4.85
CA PHE A 47 -7.38 6.43 -5.28
C PHE A 47 -6.13 6.85 -4.51
N LEU A 48 -6.27 7.83 -3.61
CA LEU A 48 -5.13 8.46 -2.97
C LEU A 48 -4.69 7.66 -1.75
N PRO A 49 -3.39 7.33 -1.63
CA PRO A 49 -2.88 6.74 -0.42
C PRO A 49 -2.96 7.72 0.76
N VAL A 50 -3.29 7.21 1.95
CA VAL A 50 -3.28 7.98 3.20
C VAL A 50 -2.02 7.64 3.99
N ARG A 51 -1.26 8.64 4.43
CA ARG A 51 0.01 8.43 5.15
C ARG A 51 -0.17 8.60 6.66
N PHE A 52 0.21 7.58 7.42
CA PHE A 52 0.34 7.62 8.87
C PHE A 52 1.80 7.68 9.31
N LEU A 53 2.14 8.58 10.24
CA LEU A 53 3.39 8.54 10.99
C LEU A 53 3.17 7.86 12.33
N LEU A 54 3.99 6.87 12.60
CA LEU A 54 3.96 6.00 13.77
C LEU A 54 5.28 6.13 14.55
N LYS A 55 5.35 5.53 15.76
CA LYS A 55 6.54 5.63 16.64
C LYS A 55 7.84 5.17 15.99
N ASP A 56 7.78 4.11 15.20
CA ASP A 56 8.92 3.39 14.64
C ASP A 56 9.00 3.46 13.10
N GLY A 57 8.16 4.29 12.48
CA GLY A 57 8.18 4.47 11.03
C GLY A 57 6.93 5.13 10.46
N ALA A 58 6.63 4.82 9.20
CA ALA A 58 5.45 5.32 8.50
C ALA A 58 4.68 4.18 7.83
N VAL A 59 3.37 4.36 7.70
CA VAL A 59 2.50 3.47 6.95
C VAL A 59 1.77 4.26 5.88
N ILE A 60 1.81 3.79 4.64
CA ILE A 60 1.07 4.37 3.52
C ILE A 60 -0.08 3.42 3.20
N ILE A 61 -1.29 3.82 3.52
CA ILE A 61 -2.51 3.01 3.40
C ILE A 61 -3.14 3.24 2.04
N MET A 62 -3.42 2.15 1.34
CA MET A 62 -4.07 2.16 0.04
C MET A 62 -5.57 1.86 0.19
N PRO A 63 -6.40 2.21 -0.80
CA PRO A 63 -7.82 1.87 -0.81
C PRO A 63 -8.06 0.37 -0.63
N GLY A 64 -9.04 -0.01 0.18
CA GLY A 64 -9.37 -1.40 0.49
C GLY A 64 -8.69 -1.95 1.76
N ASP A 65 -7.80 -1.18 2.38
CA ASP A 65 -7.30 -1.45 3.72
C ASP A 65 -8.37 -1.15 4.80
N SER A 66 -8.42 -1.92 5.89
CA SER A 66 -9.39 -1.68 6.99
C SER A 66 -9.25 -0.32 7.67
N ASN A 67 -8.05 0.27 7.65
CA ASN A 67 -7.77 1.56 8.25
C ASN A 67 -7.88 2.72 7.23
N TYR A 68 -8.36 2.46 6.01
CA TYR A 68 -8.54 3.48 4.99
C TYR A 68 -9.73 4.39 5.34
N VAL A 69 -9.48 5.70 5.39
CA VAL A 69 -10.51 6.71 5.66
C VAL A 69 -10.95 7.30 4.32
N VAL A 70 -12.27 7.32 4.08
CA VAL A 70 -12.88 7.64 2.77
C VAL A 70 -12.78 9.12 2.40
N ASP A 71 -12.66 10.00 3.41
CA ASP A 71 -12.65 11.45 3.24
C ASP A 71 -11.32 12.08 3.66
N PRO A 72 -10.22 11.87 2.91
CA PRO A 72 -8.97 12.56 3.14
C PRO A 72 -9.00 13.90 2.38
N ASP A 73 -9.94 14.79 2.73
CA ASP A 73 -9.91 16.18 2.25
C ASP A 73 -8.67 16.93 2.77
N GLU A 74 -7.92 16.33 3.69
CA GLU A 74 -6.69 16.87 4.22
C GLU A 74 -5.47 16.14 3.67
N LYS A 75 -4.55 16.96 3.17
CA LYS A 75 -3.14 16.66 2.87
C LYS A 75 -2.35 16.23 4.13
N ASP A 76 -3.03 15.74 5.16
CA ASP A 76 -2.51 15.60 6.49
C ASP A 76 -1.94 14.22 6.70
N VAL A 77 -0.66 14.25 7.01
CA VAL A 77 0.04 13.10 7.54
C VAL A 77 -0.51 12.84 8.93
N LEU A 78 -1.29 11.77 9.08
CA LEU A 78 -1.94 11.43 10.33
C LEU A 78 -0.90 10.87 11.32
N MET A 79 -0.76 11.48 12.49
CA MET A 79 0.17 11.00 13.51
C MET A 79 -0.57 10.11 14.52
N LYS A 80 0.00 8.94 14.84
CA LYS A 80 -0.49 8.07 15.91
C LYS A 80 0.65 7.61 16.80
N ASP A 81 0.42 7.63 18.11
CA ASP A 81 1.40 7.23 19.13
C ASP A 81 1.45 5.69 19.33
N VAL A 82 1.53 4.94 18.24
CA VAL A 82 1.57 3.46 18.24
C VAL A 82 2.71 2.96 17.35
N THR A 83 3.13 1.71 17.53
CA THR A 83 4.10 1.07 16.62
C THR A 83 3.41 0.57 15.34
N ILE A 84 4.20 0.29 14.29
CA ILE A 84 3.70 -0.37 13.06
C ILE A 84 3.05 -1.72 13.40
N GLU A 85 3.62 -2.48 14.35
CA GLU A 85 3.07 -3.77 14.76
C GLU A 85 1.68 -3.62 15.40
N ASP A 86 1.54 -2.69 16.34
CA ASP A 86 0.25 -2.42 16.99
C ASP A 86 -0.78 -1.91 15.98
N PHE A 87 -0.36 -1.06 15.04
CA PHE A 87 -1.20 -0.57 13.96
C PHE A 87 -1.64 -1.66 12.99
N ARG A 88 -0.80 -2.68 12.77
CA ARG A 88 -1.12 -3.84 11.94
C ARG A 88 -2.18 -4.72 12.59
N LYS A 89 -2.10 -4.93 13.92
CA LYS A 89 -3.06 -5.74 14.70
C LYS A 89 -4.49 -5.17 14.70
N GLN A 90 -4.63 -3.86 14.51
CA GLN A 90 -5.93 -3.18 14.47
C GLN A 90 -6.72 -3.44 13.17
N ALA A 91 -6.06 -3.91 12.11
CA ALA A 91 -6.67 -4.09 10.80
C ALA A 91 -6.88 -5.56 10.46
N VAL A 92 -8.04 -5.86 9.86
CA VAL A 92 -8.38 -7.20 9.35
C VAL A 92 -7.84 -7.38 7.93
N LYS A 93 -8.00 -6.34 7.10
CA LYS A 93 -7.51 -6.25 5.73
C LYS A 93 -6.34 -5.28 5.65
N HIS A 94 -5.29 -5.70 4.98
CA HIS A 94 -4.08 -4.93 4.76
C HIS A 94 -3.95 -4.64 3.28
N HIS A 95 -3.79 -3.38 2.93
CA HIS A 95 -3.37 -2.95 1.61
C HIS A 95 -2.54 -1.68 1.78
N ARG A 96 -1.25 -1.86 2.07
CA ARG A 96 -0.41 -0.77 2.56
C ARG A 96 1.06 -0.99 2.27
N PHE A 97 1.84 0.09 2.35
CA PHE A 97 3.29 0.02 2.52
C PHE A 97 3.67 0.35 3.96
N GLU A 98 4.62 -0.38 4.50
CA GLU A 98 5.23 -0.11 5.80
C GLU A 98 6.69 0.31 5.59
N ILE A 99 7.06 1.46 6.15
CA ILE A 99 8.38 2.05 6.03
C ILE A 99 9.01 2.08 7.42
N LEU A 100 9.97 1.18 7.66
CA LEU A 100 10.68 1.08 8.94
C LEU A 100 12.07 1.71 8.87
N GLY A 101 12.45 2.48 9.89
CA GLY A 101 13.81 2.96 10.10
C GLY A 101 14.47 3.60 8.87
N LYS A 102 15.65 3.10 8.45
CA LYS A 102 16.46 3.61 7.31
C LYS A 102 15.84 3.36 5.91
N GLY A 103 14.52 3.49 5.76
CA GLY A 103 13.84 3.42 4.47
C GLY A 103 13.59 2.01 3.94
N ARG A 104 13.53 0.98 4.79
CA ARG A 104 13.06 -0.35 4.34
C ARG A 104 11.56 -0.27 4.09
N VAL A 105 11.16 -0.50 2.84
CA VAL A 105 9.76 -0.49 2.41
C VAL A 105 9.27 -1.92 2.23
N ASN A 106 8.22 -2.29 2.95
CA ASN A 106 7.52 -3.56 2.80
C ASN A 106 6.13 -3.32 2.23
N PHE A 107 5.79 -3.99 1.13
CA PHE A 107 4.41 -4.04 0.65
C PHE A 107 3.66 -5.14 1.39
N VAL A 108 2.52 -4.79 1.97
CA VAL A 108 1.66 -5.71 2.74
C VAL A 108 0.27 -5.67 2.15
N LYS A 109 -0.13 -6.76 1.48
CA LYS A 109 -1.47 -6.94 0.94
C LYS A 109 -2.06 -8.26 1.43
N LYS A 110 -3.22 -8.17 2.07
CA LYS A 110 -4.06 -9.26 2.58
C LYS A 110 -5.50 -8.74 2.58
N LEU A 111 -6.26 -9.06 1.53
CA LEU A 111 -7.63 -8.55 1.31
C LEU A 111 -8.71 -9.49 1.84
#